data_AF-A0A974BIC1-F1
#
_entry.id   AF-A0A974BIC1-F1
#
_cell.length_a   1.000
_cell.length_b   1.000
_cell.length_c   1.000
_cell.angle_alpha   90.00
_cell.angle_beta   90.00
_cell.angle_gamma   90.00
#
_symmetry.space_group_name_H-M   'P 1'
#
loop_
_entity.id
_entity.type
_entity.pdbx_description
1 polymer ?
#
loop_
_entity_poly.entity_id
_entity_poly.type
_entity_poly.pdbx_seq_one_letter_code
_entity_poly.pdbx_strand_id
1 'polypeptide(L)' 'MKNLLQYENLNVYNIEVVKEAFVLFSNRKIDFVDTLLYAYHKVNGYEVCTFDKKLNKLFEK' A
#
# COMPACT_ATOMS: atom_id res chain seq x y z
N MET A 1 1.17 10.15 -11.40
CA MET A 1 0.77 8.74 -11.13
C MET A 1 0.07 8.07 -12.31
N LYS A 2 -0.87 8.75 -13.02
CA LYS A 2 -1.55 8.20 -14.21
C LYS A 2 -0.61 7.56 -15.25
N ASN A 3 0.64 8.02 -15.38
CA ASN A 3 1.55 7.55 -16.43
C ASN A 3 2.46 6.37 -16.05
N LEU A 4 2.69 6.05 -14.76
CA LEU A 4 3.66 4.99 -14.39
C LEU A 4 3.07 3.59 -14.57
N LEU A 5 1.84 3.36 -14.15
CA LEU A 5 1.20 2.03 -14.19
C LEU A 5 0.62 1.68 -15.57
N GLN A 6 0.86 2.53 -16.58
CA GLN A 6 0.34 2.38 -17.94
C GLN A 6 1.43 1.96 -18.94
N TYR A 7 2.69 1.85 -18.52
CA TYR A 7 3.75 1.33 -19.39
C TYR A 7 3.51 -0.14 -19.70
N GLU A 8 3.55 -0.49 -20.99
CA GLU A 8 3.21 -1.84 -21.49
C GLU A 8 4.11 -2.95 -20.90
N ASN A 9 5.34 -2.61 -20.52
CA ASN A 9 6.29 -3.55 -19.91
C ASN A 9 6.13 -3.70 -18.39
N LEU A 10 5.18 -3.00 -17.77
CA LEU A 10 4.87 -3.10 -16.35
C LEU A 10 3.55 -3.82 -16.17
N ASN A 11 3.60 -4.97 -15.49
CA ASN A 11 2.40 -5.69 -15.10
C ASN A 11 2.13 -5.49 -13.61
N VAL A 12 0.89 -5.15 -13.27
CA VAL A 12 0.46 -4.89 -11.89
C VAL A 12 -0.73 -5.78 -11.60
N TYR A 13 -0.59 -6.64 -10.59
CA TYR A 13 -1.65 -7.59 -10.24
C TYR A 13 -2.92 -6.91 -9.71
N ASN A 14 -2.77 -5.95 -8.80
CA ASN A 14 -3.89 -5.19 -8.25
C ASN A 14 -3.57 -3.70 -8.25
N ILE A 15 -4.11 -3.00 -9.25
CA ILE A 15 -3.84 -1.57 -9.45
C ILE A 15 -4.39 -0.70 -8.31
N GLU A 16 -5.48 -1.11 -7.68
CA GLU A 16 -6.12 -0.34 -6.59
C GLU A 16 -5.26 -0.39 -5.33
N VAL A 17 -4.68 -1.55 -5.00
CA VAL A 17 -3.70 -1.68 -3.90
C VAL A 17 -2.48 -0.79 -4.16
N VAL A 18 -1.92 -0.83 -5.35
CA VAL A 18 -0.73 -0.04 -5.68
C VAL A 18 -1.02 1.47 -5.64
N LYS A 19 -2.19 1.91 -6.13
CA LYS A 19 -2.62 3.31 -6.01
C LYS A 19 -2.75 3.75 -4.56
N GLU A 20 -3.41 2.96 -3.71
CA GLU A 20 -3.57 3.28 -2.29
C GLU A 20 -2.22 3.34 -1.57
N ALA A 21 -1.32 2.38 -1.85
CA ALA A 21 0.04 2.37 -1.30
C ALA A 21 0.79 3.66 -1.68
N PHE A 22 0.73 4.07 -2.95
CA PHE A 22 1.37 5.32 -3.38
C PHE A 22 0.75 6.57 -2.75
N VAL A 23 -0.57 6.61 -2.57
CA VAL A 23 -1.24 7.73 -1.88
C VAL A 23 -0.79 7.81 -0.42
N LEU A 24 -0.66 6.67 0.28
CA LEU A 24 -0.18 6.66 1.65
C LEU A 24 1.30 7.06 1.73
N PHE A 25 2.12 6.54 0.81
CA PHE A 25 3.55 6.84 0.70
C PHE A 25 3.81 8.33 0.44
N SER A 26 3.00 8.98 -0.41
CA SER A 26 3.16 10.42 -0.68
C SER A 26 2.81 11.30 0.51
N ASN A 27 1.93 10.83 1.40
CA ASN A 27 1.35 11.61 2.48
C ASN A 27 2.02 11.36 3.84
N ARG A 28 2.82 10.30 4.00
CA ARG A 28 3.42 9.90 5.28
C ARG A 28 4.87 9.48 5.11
N LYS A 29 5.69 9.74 6.13
CA LYS A 29 7.06 9.18 6.25
C LYS A 29 7.00 7.74 6.78
N ILE A 30 6.56 6.80 5.95
CA ILE A 30 6.66 5.37 6.18
C ILE A 30 7.27 4.68 4.96
N ASP A 31 7.88 3.52 5.15
CA ASP A 31 8.53 2.81 4.06
C ASP A 31 7.51 2.29 3.05
N PHE A 32 7.90 2.26 1.77
CA PHE A 32 6.97 1.88 0.71
C PHE A 32 6.39 0.47 0.90
N VAL A 33 7.17 -0.48 1.43
CA VAL A 33 6.70 -1.85 1.70
C VAL A 33 5.57 -1.85 2.75
N ASP A 34 5.68 -1.03 3.80
CA ASP A 34 4.62 -0.90 4.80
C ASP A 34 3.34 -0.30 4.21
N THR A 35 3.47 0.60 3.24
CA THR A 35 2.30 1.16 2.54
C THR A 35 1.57 0.12 1.70
N LEU A 36 2.27 -0.87 1.14
CA LEU A 36 1.66 -1.99 0.42
C LEU A 36 0.90 -2.90 1.37
N LEU A 37 1.48 -3.25 2.52
CA LEU A 37 0.79 -4.04 3.54
C LEU A 37 -0.49 -3.34 4.01
N TYR A 38 -0.40 -2.03 4.26
CA TYR A 38 -1.57 -1.22 4.58
C TYR A 38 -2.62 -1.23 3.48
N ALA A 39 -2.22 -1.05 2.23
CA ALA A 39 -3.14 -1.03 1.10
C ALA A 39 -3.83 -2.38 0.90
N TYR A 40 -3.13 -3.51 1.07
CA TYR A 40 -3.73 -4.84 1.04
C TYR A 40 -4.78 -5.03 2.14
N HIS A 41 -4.51 -4.56 3.36
CA HIS A 41 -5.50 -4.56 4.44
C HIS A 41 -6.73 -3.71 4.07
N LYS A 42 -6.52 -2.46 3.65
CA LYS A 42 -7.61 -1.52 3.39
C LYS A 42 -8.44 -1.86 2.15
N VAL A 43 -7.81 -2.30 1.06
CA VAL A 43 -8.47 -2.55 -0.23
C VAL A 43 -9.07 -3.96 -0.31
N ASN A 44 -8.37 -4.96 0.24
CA ASN A 44 -8.78 -6.36 0.11
C ASN A 44 -9.30 -6.98 1.42
N GLY A 45 -9.20 -6.27 2.55
CA GLY A 45 -9.62 -6.79 3.86
C GLY A 45 -8.71 -7.87 4.43
N TYR A 46 -7.47 -7.98 3.94
CA TYR A 46 -6.52 -8.95 4.48
C TYR A 46 -6.10 -8.61 5.90
N GLU A 47 -5.98 -9.62 6.76
CA GLU A 47 -5.32 -9.48 8.04
C GLU A 47 -3.81 -9.38 7.82
N VAL A 48 -3.19 -8.34 8.37
CA VAL A 48 -1.74 -8.15 8.30
C VAL A 48 -1.16 -8.38 9.68
N CYS A 49 -0.49 -9.51 9.86
CA CYS A 49 0.24 -9.81 11.08
C CYS A 49 1.66 -9.23 10.98
N THR A 50 2.01 -8.30 11.87
CA THR A 50 3.35 -7.69 11.92
C THR A 50 3.78 -7.39 13.36
N PHE A 51 5.09 -7.44 13.61
CA PHE A 51 5.67 -7.00 14.88
C PHE A 51 6.02 -5.51 14.88
N ASP A 52 5.91 -4.84 13.72
CA ASP A 52 6.18 -3.41 13.64
C ASP A 52 5.08 -2.61 14.36
N LYS A 53 5.47 -1.95 15.45
CA LYS A 53 4.55 -1.18 16.30
C LYS A 53 3.99 0.06 15.59
N LYS A 54 4.68 0.63 14.61
CA LYS A 54 4.19 1.78 13.85
C LYS A 54 3.12 1.33 12.86
N LEU A 55 3.33 0.19 12.19
CA LEU A 55 2.37 -0.36 11.24
C LEU A 55 1.11 -0.86 11.94
N ASN A 56 1.23 -1.54 13.10
CA ASN A 56 0.06 -1.96 13.90
C ASN A 56 -0.85 -0.77 14.26
N LYS A 57 -0.29 0.38 14.64
CA LYS A 57 -1.06 1.61 14.91
C LYS A 57 -1.81 2.15 13.70
N LEU A 58 -1.43 1.80 12.48
CA LEU A 58 -2.16 2.19 11.28
C LEU A 58 -3.40 1.34 11.06
N PHE A 59 -3.45 0.13 11.62
CA PHE A 59 -4.58 -0.80 11.56
C PHE A 59 -5.61 -0.61 12.68
N GLU A 60 -5.23 0.04 13.78
CA GLU A 60 -6.10 0.28 14.95
C GLU A 60 -7.13 1.43 14.76
N LYS A 61 -7.37 1.88 13.51
CA LYS A 61 -8.30 2.97 13.18
C LYS A 61 -9.49 2.49 12.38
#